data_AF-A0A151ER84-F1
#
_entry.id   AF-A0A151ER84-F1
#
_cell.length_a   1.000
_cell.length_b   1.000
_cell.length_c   1.000
_cell.angle_alpha   90.00
_cell.angle_beta   90.00
_cell.angle_gamma   90.00
#
_symmetry.space_group_name_H-M   'P 1'
#
loop_
_entity.id
_entity.type
_entity.pdbx_description
1 polymer ?
#
loop_
_entity_poly.entity_id
_entity_poly.type
_entity_poly.pdbx_seq_one_letter_code
_entity_poly.pdbx_strand_id
1 'polypeptide(L)'
;MVQNKISDQSLLELYHQGLTNRQIADKLEVSQAAVHYRLQKLGLPNNCSKEQVADPEKIKSLHEMGLTSVGIALLLETSVLVISQHMKEMKLRDNYFKLKEIISQGDVRYGS
;
A
#
# COMPACT_ATOMS: atom_id res chain seq x y z
N MET A 1 -0.46 25.43 -26.60
CA MET A 1 0.91 24.88 -26.72
C MET A 1 1.40 24.58 -25.30
N VAL A 2 1.51 23.32 -24.89
CA VAL A 2 1.97 22.96 -23.54
C VAL A 2 3.38 22.39 -23.65
N GLN A 3 4.33 23.01 -22.97
CA GLN A 3 5.75 22.64 -23.04
C GLN A 3 5.99 21.32 -22.28
N ASN A 4 6.08 20.23 -23.04
CA ASN A 4 6.09 18.85 -22.57
C ASN A 4 7.48 18.35 -22.14
N LYS A 5 8.23 19.14 -21.36
CA LYS A 5 9.55 18.72 -20.86
C LYS A 5 9.44 18.30 -19.40
N ILE A 6 9.04 17.04 -19.19
CA ILE A 6 9.23 16.35 -17.91
C ILE A 6 10.73 16.45 -17.58
N SER A 7 11.05 17.14 -16.49
CA SER A 7 12.40 17.12 -15.93
C SER A 7 12.64 15.74 -15.34
N ASP A 8 13.70 15.07 -15.78
CA ASP A 8 14.05 13.74 -15.28
C ASP A 8 14.28 13.79 -13.75
N GLN A 9 14.72 14.94 -13.22
CA GLN A 9 14.90 15.14 -11.78
C GLN A 9 13.58 15.16 -11.00
N SER A 10 12.58 15.93 -11.48
CA SER A 10 11.25 15.96 -10.84
C SER A 10 10.55 14.61 -10.94
N LEU A 11 10.75 13.88 -12.05
CA LEU A 11 10.26 12.52 -12.22
C LEU A 11 10.90 11.56 -11.20
N LEU A 12 12.23 11.61 -11.04
CA LEU A 12 12.97 10.77 -10.10
C LEU A 12 12.58 11.04 -8.64
N GLU A 13 12.42 12.30 -8.24
CA GLU A 13 11.99 12.67 -6.89
C GLU A 13 10.63 12.06 -6.55
N LEU A 14 9.64 12.22 -7.42
CA LEU A 14 8.30 11.66 -7.22
C LEU A 14 8.32 10.12 -7.30
N TYR A 15 9.15 9.55 -8.16
CA TYR A 15 9.35 8.10 -8.26
C TYR A 15 9.94 7.51 -6.97
N HIS A 16 10.97 8.15 -6.41
CA HIS A 16 11.61 7.73 -5.16
C HIS A 16 10.73 7.94 -3.92
N GLN A 17 9.77 8.86 -3.98
CA GLN A 17 8.69 8.96 -2.99
C GLN A 17 7.68 7.80 -3.08
N GLY A 18 7.82 6.90 -4.06
CA GLY A 18 6.96 5.73 -4.21
C GLY A 18 5.64 6.01 -4.93
N LEU A 19 5.49 7.18 -5.56
CA LEU A 19 4.24 7.52 -6.26
C LEU A 19 4.06 6.65 -7.50
N THR A 20 2.81 6.26 -7.74
CA THR A 20 2.45 5.52 -8.95
C THR A 20 2.61 6.39 -10.19
N ASN A 21 2.77 5.77 -11.36
CA ASN A 21 2.84 6.49 -12.64
C ASN A 21 1.64 7.43 -12.87
N ARG A 22 0.45 7.09 -12.32
CA ARG A 22 -0.74 7.94 -12.37
C ARG A 22 -0.61 9.16 -11.47
N GLN A 23 -0.21 8.99 -10.21
CA GLN A 23 -0.01 10.11 -9.27
C GLN A 23 1.11 11.05 -9.74
N ILE A 24 2.17 10.49 -10.32
CA ILE A 24 3.25 11.27 -10.94
C ILE A 24 2.70 12.07 -12.13
N ALA A 25 1.89 11.43 -12.99
CA ALA A 25 1.27 12.08 -14.14
C ALA A 25 0.35 13.24 -13.72
N ASP A 26 -0.48 13.03 -12.70
CA ASP A 26 -1.36 14.05 -12.14
C ASP A 26 -0.57 15.24 -11.56
N LYS A 27 0.52 14.98 -10.84
CA LYS A 27 1.38 16.03 -10.25
C LYS A 27 2.18 16.82 -11.27
N LEU A 28 2.60 16.17 -12.36
CA LEU A 28 3.38 16.79 -13.43
C LEU A 28 2.50 17.34 -14.55
N GLU A 29 1.18 17.21 -14.45
CA GLU A 29 0.20 17.62 -15.47
C GLU A 29 0.50 17.01 -16.86
N VAL A 30 0.91 15.74 -16.88
CA VAL A 30 1.23 14.99 -18.10
C VAL A 30 0.41 13.72 -18.19
N SER A 31 0.49 13.03 -19.33
CA SER A 31 -0.14 11.71 -19.46
C SER A 31 0.66 10.62 -18.75
N GLN A 32 -0.03 9.60 -18.24
CA GLN A 32 0.60 8.40 -17.68
C GLN A 32 1.54 7.72 -18.69
N ALA A 33 1.21 7.77 -19.99
CA ALA A 33 2.05 7.25 -21.05
C ALA A 33 3.39 8.01 -21.18
N ALA A 34 3.39 9.32 -20.96
CA ALA A 34 4.61 10.13 -20.96
C ALA A 34 5.54 9.77 -19.79
N VAL A 35 4.97 9.56 -18.60
CA VAL A 35 5.71 9.08 -17.41
C VAL A 35 6.31 7.70 -17.67
N HIS A 36 5.52 6.77 -18.21
CA HIS A 36 5.97 5.42 -18.56
C HIS A 36 7.16 5.44 -19.52
N TYR A 37 7.06 6.20 -20.61
CA TYR A 37 8.11 6.33 -21.60
C TYR A 37 9.41 6.87 -21.01
N ARG A 38 9.32 7.86 -20.11
CA ARG A 38 10.48 8.44 -19.44
C ARG A 38 11.14 7.48 -18.47
N LEU A 39 10.37 6.76 -17.66
CA LEU A 39 10.91 5.74 -16.75
C LEU A 39 11.65 4.64 -17.53
N GLN A 40 11.10 4.16 -18.65
CA GLN A 40 11.81 3.21 -19.51
C GLN A 40 13.14 3.77 -20.04
N LYS A 41 13.17 5.04 -20.47
CA LYS A 41 14.41 5.69 -20.92
C LYS A 41 15.46 5.82 -19.83
N LEU A 42 15.03 5.89 -18.57
CA LEU A 42 15.91 5.92 -17.39
C LEU A 42 16.24 4.51 -16.87
N GLY A 43 15.76 3.44 -17.51
CA GLY A 43 15.97 2.05 -17.07
C GLY A 43 15.20 1.68 -15.81
N LEU A 44 14.18 2.46 -15.43
CA LEU A 44 13.39 2.25 -14.23
C LEU A 44 12.14 1.42 -14.53
N PRO A 45 11.79 0.46 -13.67
CA PRO A 45 10.54 -0.27 -13.79
C PRO A 45 9.36 0.66 -13.51
N ASN A 46 8.24 0.36 -14.14
CA ASN A 46 7.00 1.08 -13.91
C ASN A 46 6.55 0.99 -12.46
N ASN A 47 6.13 2.13 -11.91
CA ASN A 47 5.36 2.19 -10.69
C ASN A 47 3.86 2.08 -11.02
N CYS A 48 3.52 1.09 -11.86
CA CYS A 48 2.14 0.77 -12.21
C CYS A 48 1.61 -0.15 -11.13
N SER A 49 0.75 0.38 -10.26
CA SER A 49 -0.12 -0.44 -9.41
C SER A 49 0.58 -1.60 -8.68
N LYS A 50 1.84 -1.41 -8.26
CA LYS A 50 2.22 -2.01 -6.98
C LYS A 50 1.53 -1.09 -6.00
N GLU A 51 0.32 -1.47 -5.61
CA GLU A 51 -0.36 -0.82 -4.51
C GLU A 51 0.68 -0.58 -3.42
N GLN A 52 0.73 0.68 -2.96
CA GLN A 52 1.62 1.18 -1.91
C GLN A 52 2.30 0.02 -1.19
N VAL A 53 3.58 -0.22 -1.52
CA VAL A 53 4.37 -1.29 -0.92
C VAL A 53 4.38 -0.97 0.57
N ALA A 54 3.42 -1.54 1.28
CA ALA A 54 3.24 -1.32 2.68
C ALA A 54 4.42 -2.04 3.33
N ASP A 55 5.30 -1.25 3.92
CA ASP A 55 6.54 -1.73 4.52
C ASP A 55 6.25 -2.98 5.37
N PRO A 56 6.77 -4.16 4.97
CA PRO A 56 6.45 -5.41 5.65
C PRO A 56 6.76 -5.37 7.16
N GLU A 57 7.78 -4.62 7.57
CA GLU A 57 8.13 -4.45 8.99
C GLU A 57 7.07 -3.64 9.75
N LYS A 58 6.46 -2.64 9.11
CA LYS A 58 5.33 -1.89 9.69
C LYS A 58 4.10 -2.77 9.80
N ILE A 59 3.79 -3.56 8.78
CA ILE A 59 2.67 -4.51 8.81
C ILE A 59 2.84 -5.50 9.96
N LYS A 60 4.05 -6.07 10.09
CA LYS A 60 4.38 -7.02 11.15
C LYS A 60 4.24 -6.37 12.54
N SER A 61 4.80 -5.17 12.72
CA SER A 61 4.71 -4.45 14.00
C SER A 61 3.25 -4.15 14.39
N LEU A 62 2.42 -3.69 13.44
CA LEU A 62 1.00 -3.42 13.69
C LEU A 62 0.20 -4.70 13.95
N HIS A 63 0.55 -5.80 13.28
CA HIS A 63 -0.02 -7.12 13.55
C HIS A 63 0.35 -7.62 14.95
N GLU A 64 1.59 -7.45 15.39
CA GLU A 64 2.04 -7.80 16.74
C GLU A 64 1.32 -6.96 17.82
N MET A 65 0.96 -5.71 17.51
CA MET A 65 0.10 -4.86 18.36
C MET A 65 -1.37 -5.32 18.42
N GLY A 66 -1.76 -6.34 17.64
CA GLY A 66 -3.10 -6.92 17.66
C GLY A 66 -4.07 -6.33 16.62
N LEU A 67 -3.62 -5.47 15.71
CA LEU A 67 -4.49 -4.93 14.66
C LEU A 67 -4.87 -6.01 13.65
N THR A 68 -6.08 -5.92 13.10
CA THR A 68 -6.56 -6.77 12.01
C THR A 68 -6.05 -6.26 10.66
N SER A 69 -6.12 -7.08 9.60
CA SER A 69 -5.77 -6.62 8.25
C SER A 69 -6.52 -5.36 7.83
N VAL A 70 -7.78 -5.22 8.24
CA VAL A 70 -8.61 -4.02 8.01
C VAL A 70 -8.05 -2.82 8.77
N GLY A 71 -7.73 -2.98 10.06
CA GLY A 71 -7.17 -1.90 10.86
C GLY A 71 -5.81 -1.42 10.34
N ILE A 72 -4.96 -2.36 9.92
CA ILE A 72 -3.65 -2.06 9.30
C ILE A 72 -3.84 -1.34 7.96
N ALA A 73 -4.77 -1.80 7.11
CA ALA A 73 -5.03 -1.18 5.82
C ALA A 73 -5.49 0.27 5.96
N LEU A 74 -6.38 0.54 6.92
CA LEU A 74 -6.83 1.90 7.24
C LEU A 74 -5.67 2.78 7.73
N LEU A 75 -4.82 2.25 8.63
CA LEU A 75 -3.72 3.01 9.22
C LEU A 75 -2.60 3.32 8.21
N LEU A 76 -2.36 2.40 7.28
CA LEU A 76 -1.34 2.55 6.23
C LEU A 76 -1.91 3.16 4.94
N GLU A 77 -3.18 3.58 4.94
CA GLU A 77 -3.88 4.17 3.79
C GLU A 77 -3.82 3.31 2.51
N THR A 78 -3.79 1.99 2.68
CA THR A 78 -3.63 1.00 1.61
C THR A 78 -4.84 0.06 1.56
N SER A 79 -4.83 -0.88 0.61
CA SER A 79 -5.92 -1.84 0.46
C SER A 79 -5.78 -3.05 1.40
N VAL A 80 -6.91 -3.59 1.85
CA VAL A 80 -6.95 -4.83 2.64
C VAL A 80 -6.34 -6.00 1.87
N LEU A 81 -6.45 -6.01 0.54
CA LEU A 81 -5.86 -7.04 -0.31
C LEU A 81 -4.33 -7.05 -0.22
N VAL A 82 -3.70 -5.87 -0.23
CA VAL A 82 -2.25 -5.73 -0.09
C VAL A 82 -1.78 -6.23 1.26
N ILE A 83 -2.46 -5.81 2.32
CA ILE A 83 -2.14 -6.28 3.68
C ILE A 83 -2.33 -7.79 3.78
N SER A 84 -3.42 -8.33 3.25
CA SER A 84 -3.69 -9.77 3.26
C SER A 84 -2.62 -10.57 2.51
N GLN A 85 -2.16 -10.05 1.38
CA GLN A 85 -1.09 -10.66 0.60
C GLN A 85 0.24 -10.67 1.36
N HIS A 86 0.65 -9.54 1.95
CA HIS A 86 1.87 -9.47 2.77
C HIS A 86 1.78 -10.34 4.03
N MET A 87 0.64 -10.38 4.71
CA MET A 87 0.43 -11.28 5.85
C MET A 87 0.55 -12.75 5.44
N LYS A 88 0.02 -13.13 4.26
CA LYS A 88 0.16 -14.48 3.70
C LYS A 88 1.61 -14.84 3.39
N GLU A 89 2.36 -13.92 2.79
CA GLU A 89 3.80 -14.08 2.51
C GLU A 89 4.62 -14.29 3.79
N MET A 90 4.27 -13.58 4.86
CA MET A 90 4.87 -13.73 6.20
C MET A 90 4.30 -14.88 7.02
N LYS A 91 3.34 -15.64 6.49
CA LYS A 91 2.62 -16.74 7.19
C LYS A 91 1.94 -16.29 8.50
N LEU A 92 1.48 -15.04 8.55
CA LEU A 92 0.74 -14.49 9.69
C LEU A 92 -0.75 -14.81 9.55
N ARG A 93 -1.38 -15.26 10.64
CA ARG A 93 -2.84 -15.41 10.73
C ARG A 93 -3.45 -14.09 11.18
N ASP A 94 -4.55 -13.68 10.53
CA ASP A 94 -5.24 -12.44 10.89
C ASP A 94 -5.74 -12.45 12.34
N ASN A 95 -5.50 -11.36 13.06
CA ASN A 95 -5.95 -11.15 14.42
C ASN A 95 -7.49 -11.12 14.54
N TYR A 96 -8.21 -10.90 13.44
CA TYR A 96 -9.66 -11.05 13.37
C TYR A 96 -10.14 -12.40 13.94
N PHE A 97 -9.42 -13.50 13.67
CA PHE A 97 -9.82 -14.81 14.18
C PHE A 97 -9.69 -14.91 15.70
N LYS A 98 -8.61 -14.38 16.26
CA LYS A 98 -8.40 -14.32 17.71
C LYS A 98 -9.46 -13.44 18.38
N LEU A 99 -9.77 -12.28 17.79
CA LEU A 99 -10.84 -11.41 18.28
C LEU A 99 -12.21 -12.09 18.23
N LYS A 100 -12.51 -12.79 17.14
CA LYS A 100 -13.76 -13.54 16.97
C LYS A 100 -13.91 -14.63 18.03
N GLU A 101 -12.85 -15.40 18.30
CA GLU A 101 -12.84 -16.43 19.35
C GLU A 101 -13.11 -15.83 20.74
N ILE A 102 -12.49 -14.69 21.07
CA ILE A 102 -12.70 -14.00 22.36
C ILE A 102 -14.16 -13.55 22.51
N ILE A 103 -14.72 -12.92 21.48
CA ILE A 103 -16.11 -12.43 21.51
C ILE A 103 -17.09 -13.61 21.62
N SER A 104 -16.87 -14.68 20.86
CA SER A 104 -17.71 -15.89 20.93
C SER A 104 -17.62 -16.64 22.26
N GLN A 105 -16.50 -16.55 22.98
CA GLN A 105 -16.38 -17.11 24.34
C GLN A 105 -16.92 -16.17 25.43
N GLY A 106 -17.03 -14.88 25.15
CA GLY A 106 -17.54 -13.85 26.06
C GLY A 106 -19.05 -13.85 26.27
N ASP A 107 -19.82 -14.48 25.38
CA ASP A 107 -21.30 -14.52 25.44
C ASP A 107 -21.88 -15.39 26.57
N VAL A 108 -21.04 -16.04 27.41
CA VAL A 108 -21.50 -16.90 28.53
C VAL A 108 -21.57 -16.16 29.89
N ARG A 109 -21.38 -14.84 29.95
CA ARG A 109 -21.32 -14.10 31.24
C ARG A 109 -22.26 -12.90 31.40
N TYR A 110 -23.38 -12.88 30.69
CA TYR A 110 -24.52 -12.02 31.06
C TYR A 110 -25.83 -12.81 30.97
N GLY A 111 -26.12 -13.57 32.02
CA GLY A 111 -27.39 -14.29 32.13
C GLY A 111 -27.47 -15.17 33.36
N SER A 112 -27.83 -14.56 34.49
CA SER A 112 -28.49 -15.08 35.72
C SER A 112 -27.78 -14.62 36.99
#